data_AF-A0AAV7K8K9-F1
#
_entry.id   AF-A0AAV7K8K9-F1
#
_cell.length_a   1.000
_cell.length_b   1.000
_cell.length_c   1.000
_cell.angle_alpha   90.00
_cell.angle_beta   90.00
_cell.angle_gamma   90.00
#
_symmetry.space_group_name_H-M   'P 1'
#
loop_
_entity.id
_entity.type
_entity.pdbx_description
1 polymer ?
#
loop_
_entity_poly.entity_id
_entity_poly.type
_entity_poly.pdbx_seq_one_letter_code
_entity_poly.pdbx_strand_id
1 'polypeptide(L)'
;MTSLPPTCFKLEVISKDKEIKLENKEKLLTEYDIKDQSVIEIIPESEFWLSSWDQNFFASACLASWNDSQTVYGKSLFFASLYTLSIWIRKQSLNIRTNVLGHIRSITGCAPLIHALKLLFNKECLTLPHRVAIQEVLMLVYKSIGPKQLKGDVNSSITIQEKQILEESINFWAYFIEFAKEYHSSRTEEYSDFNLCCTIKNNRMRDPKRVMDSEGIPHIVDKANYTGKINNEMFEPLPEYVRIIKCFSGFEAQIWKEKAMVINEVDLTREWNTIITKCLEMKFLCIQLPLALKDHTCPVPCMILGENGMVCNYIGGSKDDSKSYEGFDPLGGNTFNFDADDLDETLRKGNHPQYAKLLKGSDTIATNTTVDFTTITRPLNEIEEIIMVVLDTSRSMDSQYFASKSKYELAMTGFEQFCNRTTAYNYKNMIGLVIFGGTSKLELELTESFRHFSKEIRSFPNKGSTAIYDAIIFTIEYINSFKSKHSFPNTLKARILCLTRWW
;
A
#
# COMPACT_ATOMS: atom_id res chain seq x y z
N MET A 1 -6.30 36.72 -10.36
CA MET A 1 -5.17 35.79 -10.42
C MET A 1 -5.18 34.95 -9.16
N THR A 2 -5.79 33.78 -9.25
CA THR A 2 -5.86 32.76 -8.19
C THR A 2 -4.53 32.00 -8.15
N SER A 3 -3.91 31.91 -6.98
CA SER A 3 -2.72 31.09 -6.76
C SER A 3 -3.07 29.61 -6.94
N LEU A 4 -2.74 29.06 -8.10
CA LEU A 4 -2.71 27.61 -8.30
C LEU A 4 -1.55 27.01 -7.49
N PRO A 5 -1.70 25.79 -6.92
CA PRO A 5 -0.63 25.14 -6.19
C PRO A 5 0.60 24.93 -7.10
N PRO A 6 1.84 25.10 -6.59
CA PRO A 6 2.99 25.41 -7.44
C PRO A 6 3.63 24.23 -8.19
N THR A 7 3.05 23.03 -8.23
CA THR A 7 3.88 21.85 -8.54
C THR A 7 3.56 21.04 -9.80
N CYS A 8 2.45 21.19 -10.52
CA CYS A 8 2.15 20.21 -11.59
C CYS A 8 1.29 20.72 -12.75
N PHE A 9 1.50 21.94 -13.25
CA PHE A 9 0.80 22.42 -14.45
C PHE A 9 1.78 22.79 -15.55
N LYS A 10 1.62 22.19 -16.72
CA LYS A 10 2.19 22.73 -17.95
C LYS A 10 1.24 23.83 -18.43
N LEU A 11 1.76 25.04 -18.53
CA LEU A 11 1.01 26.18 -19.04
C LEU A 11 1.16 26.20 -20.56
N GLU A 12 0.11 25.78 -21.27
CA GLU A 12 0.07 25.97 -22.72
C GLU A 12 -0.56 27.33 -23.02
N VAL A 13 0.13 28.14 -23.83
CA VAL A 13 -0.29 29.48 -24.22
C VAL A 13 -0.65 29.45 -25.69
N ILE A 14 -1.95 29.53 -25.97
CA ILE A 14 -2.46 29.56 -27.34
C ILE A 14 -2.74 31.02 -27.69
N SER A 15 -2.04 31.50 -28.72
CA SER A 15 -2.40 32.73 -29.42
C SER A 15 -3.35 32.37 -30.56
N LYS A 16 -4.38 33.17 -30.82
CA LYS A 16 -5.37 32.89 -31.88
C LYS A 16 -4.77 32.69 -33.28
N ASP A 17 -3.55 33.18 -33.50
CA ASP A 17 -2.87 33.11 -34.78
C ASP A 17 -1.77 32.02 -34.85
N LYS A 18 -1.35 31.45 -33.70
CA LYS A 18 -0.31 30.40 -33.59
C LYS A 18 -0.40 29.64 -32.26
N GLU A 19 -0.31 28.32 -32.33
CA GLU A 19 -0.08 27.45 -31.17
C GLU A 19 1.39 27.59 -30.70
N ILE A 20 1.60 27.95 -29.43
CA ILE A 20 2.95 28.12 -28.86
C ILE A 20 3.09 27.22 -27.64
N LYS A 21 3.90 26.17 -27.77
CA LYS A 21 4.27 25.31 -26.64
C LYS A 21 5.40 25.97 -25.84
N LEU A 22 5.09 26.37 -24.62
CA LEU A 22 6.08 26.85 -23.66
C LEU A 22 6.83 25.64 -23.10
N GLU A 23 8.08 25.46 -23.52
CA GLU A 23 9.02 24.55 -22.85
C GLU A 23 9.51 25.18 -21.53
N ASN A 24 9.79 24.36 -20.51
CA ASN A 24 10.20 24.70 -19.13
C ASN A 24 11.48 25.57 -19.01
N LYS A 25 11.50 26.75 -19.63
CA LYS A 25 12.57 27.74 -19.54
C LYS A 25 11.96 29.11 -19.29
N GLU A 26 12.54 29.84 -18.34
CA GLU A 26 12.21 31.23 -18.05
C GLU A 26 12.55 32.12 -19.25
N LYS A 27 11.62 32.25 -20.20
CA LYS A 27 11.71 33.18 -21.32
C LYS A 27 10.67 34.28 -21.17
N LEU A 28 11.01 35.48 -21.61
CA LEU A 28 10.07 36.60 -21.61
C LEU A 28 8.97 36.36 -22.67
N LEU A 29 7.72 36.76 -22.37
CA LEU A 29 6.59 36.59 -23.30
C LEU A 29 6.82 37.27 -24.67
N THR A 30 7.63 38.33 -24.69
CA THR A 30 8.06 39.03 -25.90
C THR A 30 8.90 38.15 -26.85
N GLU A 31 9.61 37.14 -26.32
CA GLU A 31 10.37 36.18 -27.12
C GLU A 31 9.47 35.17 -27.86
N TYR A 32 8.19 35.09 -27.47
CA TYR A 32 7.16 34.28 -28.12
C TYR A 32 6.25 35.11 -29.04
N ASP A 33 6.66 36.35 -29.38
CA ASP A 33 5.92 37.26 -30.26
C ASP A 33 4.53 37.67 -29.72
N ILE A 34 4.35 37.56 -28.39
CA ILE A 34 3.15 37.98 -27.66
C ILE A 34 3.27 39.47 -27.36
N LYS A 35 2.28 40.26 -27.80
CA LYS A 35 2.23 41.73 -27.66
C LYS A 35 1.21 42.15 -26.59
N ASP A 36 1.25 43.41 -26.17
CA ASP A 36 0.38 43.99 -25.12
C ASP A 36 -1.15 43.86 -25.38
N GLN A 37 -1.57 43.43 -26.57
CA GLN A 37 -2.98 43.19 -26.94
C GLN A 37 -3.28 41.76 -27.42
N SER A 38 -2.33 40.84 -27.27
CA SER A 38 -2.55 39.44 -27.63
C SER A 38 -3.57 38.81 -26.69
N VAL A 39 -4.57 38.13 -27.26
CA VAL A 39 -5.49 37.30 -26.49
C VAL A 39 -4.80 35.97 -26.23
N ILE A 40 -4.49 35.72 -24.96
CA ILE A 40 -3.83 34.50 -24.51
C ILE A 40 -4.89 33.59 -23.90
N GLU A 41 -5.05 32.40 -24.47
CA GLU A 41 -5.77 31.31 -23.81
C GLU A 41 -4.77 30.47 -23.04
N ILE A 42 -4.98 30.35 -21.73
CA ILE A 42 -4.14 29.56 -20.83
C ILE A 42 -4.87 28.27 -20.55
N ILE A 43 -4.33 27.16 -21.04
CA ILE A 43 -4.84 25.83 -20.73
C ILE A 43 -3.90 25.20 -19.71
N PRO A 44 -4.34 25.03 -18.44
CA PRO A 44 -3.57 24.28 -17.47
C PRO A 44 -3.70 22.78 -17.78
N GLU A 45 -2.66 22.16 -18.34
CA GLU A 45 -2.57 20.71 -18.47
C GLU A 45 -1.93 20.12 -17.21
N SER A 46 -2.57 19.14 -16.58
CA SER A 46 -1.94 18.38 -15.49
C SER A 46 -1.07 17.27 -16.10
N GLU A 47 0.25 17.33 -15.92
CA GLU A 47 1.17 16.31 -16.45
C GLU A 47 1.06 14.93 -15.75
N PHE A 48 0.21 14.80 -14.72
CA PHE A 48 0.02 13.53 -14.01
C PHE A 48 -1.29 12.85 -14.39
N TRP A 49 -1.17 11.65 -14.97
CA TRP A 49 -2.26 10.71 -15.25
C TRP A 49 -2.86 10.05 -13.99
N LEU A 50 -2.41 10.46 -12.80
CA LEU A 50 -3.04 10.03 -11.55
C LEU A 50 -4.44 10.62 -11.45
N SER A 51 -5.41 9.83 -10.97
CA SER A 51 -6.68 10.44 -10.59
C SER A 51 -6.39 11.51 -9.55
N SER A 52 -7.11 12.63 -9.58
CA SER A 52 -6.93 13.75 -8.65
C SER A 52 -6.96 13.32 -7.17
N TRP A 53 -7.56 12.16 -6.88
CA TRP A 53 -7.60 11.53 -5.58
C TRP A 53 -6.32 10.76 -5.20
N ASP A 54 -5.62 10.11 -6.14
CA ASP A 54 -4.39 9.36 -5.83
C ASP A 54 -3.25 10.29 -5.38
N GLN A 55 -3.31 11.57 -5.79
CA GLN A 55 -2.40 12.63 -5.32
C GLN A 55 -2.47 12.87 -3.80
N ASN A 56 -3.52 12.42 -3.13
CA ASN A 56 -3.64 12.50 -1.67
C ASN A 56 -2.60 11.64 -0.95
N PHE A 57 -2.09 10.60 -1.60
CA PHE A 57 -1.18 9.61 -1.00
C PHE A 57 0.27 9.80 -1.45
N PHE A 58 0.55 10.85 -2.22
CA PHE A 58 1.88 11.16 -2.72
C PHE A 58 2.73 11.88 -1.66
N ALA A 59 3.86 11.28 -1.29
CA ALA A 59 4.74 11.77 -0.24
C ALA A 59 5.46 13.11 -0.57
N SER A 60 5.53 13.55 -1.82
CA SER A 60 6.23 14.80 -2.17
C SER A 60 5.56 16.06 -1.63
N ALA A 61 4.29 15.97 -1.21
CA ALA A 61 3.55 17.07 -0.59
C ALA A 61 3.82 17.23 0.92
N CYS A 62 4.80 16.51 1.49
CA CYS A 62 5.15 16.60 2.90
C CYS A 62 6.07 17.79 3.21
N LEU A 63 5.97 18.30 4.45
CA LEU A 63 6.92 19.27 4.98
C LEU A 63 8.31 18.65 5.17
N ALA A 64 9.37 19.45 4.99
CA ALA A 64 10.76 19.00 5.12
C ALA A 64 11.08 18.40 6.50
N SER A 65 10.53 18.96 7.57
CA SER A 65 10.68 18.48 8.95
C SER A 65 10.14 17.05 9.15
N TRP A 66 9.04 16.71 8.48
CA TRP A 66 8.47 15.37 8.47
C TRP A 66 9.38 14.41 7.72
N ASN A 67 9.92 14.86 6.58
CA ASN A 67 10.76 14.06 5.73
C ASN A 67 12.09 13.62 6.38
N ASP A 68 12.70 14.44 7.22
CA ASP A 68 14.00 14.07 7.81
C ASP A 68 13.88 13.24 9.09
N SER A 69 12.66 13.12 9.63
CA SER A 69 12.42 12.53 10.95
C SER A 69 12.12 11.02 10.95
N GLN A 70 11.77 10.42 9.81
CA GLN A 70 11.31 9.03 9.72
C GLN A 70 12.02 8.25 8.61
N THR A 71 12.10 6.93 8.76
CA THR A 71 12.69 6.05 7.73
C THR A 71 11.89 6.10 6.43
N VAL A 72 12.58 5.94 5.29
CA VAL A 72 11.92 5.86 3.97
C VAL A 72 10.90 4.71 3.93
N TYR A 73 11.26 3.58 4.54
CA TYR A 73 10.35 2.44 4.69
C TYR A 73 9.09 2.80 5.49
N GLY A 74 9.24 3.41 6.67
CA GLY A 74 8.10 3.83 7.49
C GLY A 74 7.17 4.79 6.77
N LYS A 75 7.71 5.75 6.00
CA LYS A 75 6.89 6.64 5.16
C LYS A 75 6.14 5.88 4.07
N SER A 76 6.80 4.97 3.36
CA SER A 76 6.15 4.16 2.32
C SER A 76 5.00 3.35 2.91
N LEU A 77 5.21 2.77 4.09
CA LEU A 77 4.20 1.99 4.80
C LEU A 77 3.05 2.86 5.31
N PHE A 78 3.33 4.04 5.84
CA PHE A 78 2.29 4.99 6.27
C PHE A 78 1.37 5.37 5.10
N PHE A 79 1.92 5.78 3.96
CA PHE A 79 1.09 6.17 2.82
C PHE A 79 0.40 4.98 2.16
N ALA A 80 1.07 3.83 2.02
CA ALA A 80 0.47 2.63 1.46
C ALA A 80 -0.68 2.09 2.33
N SER A 81 -0.53 2.14 3.66
CA SER A 81 -1.59 1.75 4.59
C SER A 81 -2.75 2.74 4.57
N LEU A 82 -2.47 4.05 4.50
CA LEU A 82 -3.50 5.08 4.36
C LEU A 82 -4.29 4.94 3.05
N TYR A 83 -3.61 4.64 1.94
CA TYR A 83 -4.24 4.33 0.64
C TYR A 83 -5.21 3.17 0.77
N THR A 84 -4.72 2.02 1.25
CA THR A 84 -5.53 0.80 1.36
C THR A 84 -6.71 0.98 2.33
N LEU A 85 -6.45 1.65 3.46
CA LEU A 85 -7.47 1.98 4.46
C LEU A 85 -8.57 2.85 3.88
N SER A 86 -8.23 3.92 3.15
CA SER A 86 -9.21 4.85 2.61
C SER A 86 -10.22 4.17 1.68
N ILE A 87 -9.74 3.21 0.87
CA ILE A 87 -10.59 2.42 -0.03
C ILE A 87 -11.42 1.41 0.75
N TRP A 88 -10.82 0.74 1.75
CA TRP A 88 -11.54 -0.20 2.60
C TRP A 88 -12.67 0.49 3.38
N ILE A 89 -12.38 1.62 4.05
CA ILE A 89 -13.36 2.40 4.83
C ILE A 89 -14.51 2.86 3.93
N ARG A 90 -14.24 3.27 2.68
CA ARG A 90 -15.29 3.68 1.73
C ARG A 90 -16.29 2.57 1.42
N LYS A 91 -15.84 1.31 1.44
CA LYS A 91 -16.70 0.13 1.23
C LYS A 91 -17.54 -0.21 2.47
N GLN A 92 -17.27 0.39 3.63
CA GLN A 92 -18.00 0.13 4.87
C GLN A 92 -19.26 0.99 5.02
N SER A 93 -20.15 0.57 5.92
CA SER A 93 -21.38 1.31 6.26
C SER A 93 -21.06 2.71 6.82
N LEU A 94 -21.99 3.65 6.67
CA LEU A 94 -21.83 5.02 7.19
C LEU A 94 -21.53 5.04 8.70
N ASN A 95 -22.11 4.11 9.46
CA ASN A 95 -21.87 3.97 10.89
C ASN A 95 -20.41 3.61 11.19
N ILE A 96 -19.83 2.63 10.49
CA ILE A 96 -18.41 2.27 10.68
C ILE A 96 -17.51 3.46 10.34
N ARG A 97 -17.78 4.14 9.23
CA ARG A 97 -16.99 5.31 8.80
C ARG A 97 -17.01 6.43 9.83
N THR A 98 -18.19 6.75 10.36
CA THR A 98 -18.36 7.81 11.37
C THR A 98 -17.85 7.41 12.74
N ASN A 99 -17.93 6.13 13.12
CA ASN A 99 -17.35 5.61 14.36
C ASN A 99 -15.83 5.69 14.37
N VAL A 100 -15.16 5.36 13.26
CA VAL A 100 -13.70 5.49 13.15
C VAL A 100 -13.28 6.94 13.32
N LEU A 101 -13.95 7.87 12.63
CA LEU A 101 -13.69 9.30 12.76
C LEU A 101 -13.94 9.81 14.19
N GLY A 102 -15.06 9.42 14.82
CA GLY A 102 -15.40 9.79 16.19
C GLY A 102 -14.43 9.22 17.23
N HIS A 103 -13.93 8.01 17.01
CA HIS A 103 -12.92 7.42 17.87
C HIS A 103 -11.59 8.18 17.77
N ILE A 104 -11.09 8.45 16.56
CA ILE A 104 -9.89 9.28 16.35
C ILE A 104 -10.09 10.68 16.95
N ARG A 105 -11.28 11.28 16.82
CA ARG A 105 -11.61 12.56 17.44
C ARG A 105 -11.50 12.51 18.96
N SER A 106 -12.03 11.46 19.58
CA SER A 106 -12.00 11.30 21.04
C SER A 106 -10.60 11.22 21.61
N ILE A 107 -9.64 10.73 20.81
CA ILE A 107 -8.23 10.67 21.20
C ILE A 107 -7.52 11.99 20.89
N THR A 108 -7.72 12.53 19.69
CA THR A 108 -6.90 13.65 19.19
C THR A 108 -7.39 15.02 19.61
N GLY A 109 -8.70 15.20 19.83
CA GLY A 109 -9.29 16.53 19.93
C GLY A 109 -9.02 17.44 18.73
N CYS A 110 -8.56 16.91 17.58
CA CYS A 110 -8.11 17.70 16.43
C CYS A 110 -9.09 17.68 15.25
N ALA A 111 -9.88 18.74 15.07
CA ALA A 111 -10.94 18.79 14.07
C ALA A 111 -10.42 18.88 12.62
N PRO A 112 -9.31 19.60 12.32
CA PRO A 112 -8.71 19.59 11.00
C PRO A 112 -8.33 18.19 10.50
N LEU A 113 -7.79 17.33 11.39
CA LEU A 113 -7.48 15.93 11.07
C LEU A 113 -8.74 15.16 10.68
N ILE A 114 -9.80 15.26 11.48
CA ILE A 114 -11.04 14.51 11.22
C ILE A 114 -11.68 14.97 9.91
N HIS A 115 -11.69 16.27 9.64
CA HIS A 115 -12.17 16.80 8.36
C HIS A 115 -11.33 16.28 7.19
N ALA A 116 -10.01 16.30 7.29
CA ALA A 116 -9.13 15.76 6.25
C ALA A 116 -9.39 14.26 5.98
N LEU A 117 -9.53 13.44 7.03
CA LEU A 117 -9.86 12.02 6.90
C LEU A 117 -11.26 11.81 6.31
N LYS A 118 -12.23 12.63 6.68
CA LYS A 118 -13.59 12.59 6.13
C LYS A 118 -13.59 12.83 4.62
N LEU A 119 -12.93 13.88 4.16
CA LEU A 119 -12.74 14.17 2.73
C LEU A 119 -12.05 13.01 2.01
N LEU A 120 -10.98 12.49 2.61
CA LEU A 120 -10.22 11.36 2.06
C LEU A 120 -11.10 10.12 1.87
N PHE A 121 -11.89 9.76 2.89
CA PHE A 121 -12.81 8.61 2.87
C PHE A 121 -14.01 8.80 1.92
N ASN A 122 -14.33 10.05 1.55
CA ASN A 122 -15.35 10.39 0.56
C ASN A 122 -14.80 10.45 -0.89
N LYS A 123 -13.52 10.13 -1.10
CA LYS A 123 -12.85 10.25 -2.40
C LYS A 123 -12.67 11.69 -2.89
N GLU A 124 -12.50 12.63 -1.97
CA GLU A 124 -12.28 14.05 -2.29
C GLU A 124 -10.79 14.42 -2.33
N CYS A 125 -10.45 15.48 -3.04
CA CYS A 125 -9.07 15.96 -3.17
C CYS A 125 -8.67 16.75 -1.92
N LEU A 126 -7.53 16.42 -1.33
CA LEU A 126 -7.01 17.11 -0.16
C LEU A 126 -6.15 18.30 -0.57
N THR A 127 -6.44 19.46 0.02
CA THR A 127 -5.51 20.60 -0.04
C THR A 127 -4.24 20.30 0.77
N LEU A 128 -3.15 21.04 0.50
CA LEU A 128 -1.89 20.87 1.25
C LEU A 128 -2.09 20.83 2.78
N PRO A 129 -2.96 21.66 3.37
CA PRO A 129 -3.08 21.71 4.83
C PRO A 129 -3.90 20.57 5.41
N HIS A 130 -4.81 19.98 4.62
CA HIS A 130 -5.41 18.69 4.97
C HIS A 130 -4.36 17.58 5.01
N ARG A 131 -3.43 17.55 4.03
CA ARG A 131 -2.34 16.58 4.01
C ARG A 131 -1.39 16.76 5.19
N VAL A 132 -1.03 18.00 5.53
CA VAL A 132 -0.24 18.33 6.73
C VAL A 132 -0.95 17.89 8.00
N ALA A 133 -2.25 18.16 8.14
CA ALA A 133 -3.03 17.74 9.30
C ALA A 133 -3.03 16.21 9.48
N ILE A 134 -3.18 15.45 8.39
CA ILE A 134 -3.07 13.99 8.43
C ILE A 134 -1.68 13.57 8.91
N GLN A 135 -0.62 14.12 8.33
CA GLN A 135 0.75 13.69 8.60
C GLN A 135 1.24 14.05 10.02
N GLU A 136 1.13 15.32 10.41
CA GLU A 136 1.68 15.79 11.69
C GLU A 136 0.85 15.31 12.88
N VAL A 137 -0.48 15.41 12.78
CA VAL A 137 -1.35 15.05 13.90
C VAL A 137 -1.31 13.55 14.12
N LEU A 138 -1.35 12.71 13.06
CA LEU A 138 -1.22 11.26 13.25
C LEU A 138 0.15 10.88 13.81
N MET A 139 1.25 11.54 13.41
CA MET A 139 2.55 11.28 14.05
C MET A 139 2.54 11.60 15.54
N LEU A 140 1.96 12.72 15.96
CA LEU A 140 1.84 13.07 17.38
C LEU A 140 0.97 12.06 18.14
N VAL A 141 -0.08 11.57 17.49
CA VAL A 141 -0.95 10.52 18.03
C VAL A 141 -0.20 9.20 18.16
N TYR A 142 0.58 8.83 17.15
CA TYR A 142 1.38 7.59 17.19
C TYR A 142 2.43 7.65 18.30
N LYS A 143 3.06 8.82 18.48
CA LYS A 143 3.98 9.08 19.61
C LYS A 143 3.31 8.99 20.98
N SER A 144 2.04 9.36 21.10
CA SER A 144 1.32 9.40 22.38
C SER A 144 0.65 8.07 22.76
N ILE A 145 0.02 7.41 21.78
CA ILE A 145 -0.70 6.12 21.94
C ILE A 145 0.25 4.93 21.93
N GLY A 146 1.33 5.00 21.16
CA GLY A 146 2.19 3.86 20.93
C GLY A 146 2.68 3.20 22.23
N PRO A 147 3.07 1.91 22.17
CA PRO A 147 3.32 1.07 23.32
C PRO A 147 4.18 1.73 24.41
N LYS A 148 3.99 1.38 25.69
CA LYS A 148 4.88 1.81 26.79
C LYS A 148 6.37 1.50 26.52
N GLN A 149 6.65 0.55 25.63
CA GLN A 149 7.98 0.24 25.07
C GLN A 149 8.63 1.41 24.28
N LEU A 150 7.83 2.33 23.72
CA LEU A 150 8.30 3.62 23.16
C LEU A 150 8.67 4.64 24.24
N LYS A 151 8.23 4.42 25.49
CA LYS A 151 8.43 5.32 26.64
C LYS A 151 9.57 4.85 27.58
N GLY A 152 10.38 3.88 27.15
CA GLY A 152 11.64 3.52 27.81
C GLY A 152 11.50 2.65 29.06
N ASP A 153 10.68 1.60 29.02
CA ASP A 153 10.66 0.60 30.10
C ASP A 153 11.82 -0.40 29.95
N VAL A 154 12.65 -0.54 30.99
CA VAL A 154 13.97 -1.22 30.98
C VAL A 154 13.85 -2.75 30.79
N ASN A 155 12.65 -3.31 30.93
CA ASN A 155 12.43 -4.77 30.91
C ASN A 155 11.77 -5.32 29.64
N SER A 156 11.49 -4.50 28.62
CA SER A 156 11.03 -4.98 27.32
C SER A 156 12.15 -4.92 26.29
N SER A 157 12.50 -6.06 25.67
CA SER A 157 13.59 -6.22 24.71
C SER A 157 13.42 -5.50 23.35
N ILE A 158 12.38 -4.67 23.19
CA ILE A 158 12.03 -4.00 21.92
C ILE A 158 11.88 -2.50 22.18
N THR A 159 12.95 -1.73 21.97
CA THR A 159 12.91 -0.26 21.94
C THR A 159 12.74 0.18 20.50
N ILE A 160 11.53 0.62 20.11
CA ILE A 160 11.30 1.23 18.79
C ILE A 160 11.95 2.62 18.81
N GLN A 161 12.85 2.89 17.86
CA GLN A 161 13.48 4.21 17.76
C GLN A 161 12.46 5.24 17.26
N GLU A 162 12.58 6.50 17.71
CA GLU A 162 11.67 7.58 17.30
C GLU A 162 11.56 7.73 15.77
N LYS A 163 12.61 7.34 15.03
CA LYS A 163 12.67 7.34 13.56
C LYS A 163 11.83 6.25 12.86
N GLN A 164 11.34 5.26 13.61
CA GLN A 164 10.65 4.08 13.09
C GLN A 164 9.16 4.05 13.47
N ILE A 165 8.62 5.14 14.03
CA ILE A 165 7.23 5.19 14.51
C ILE A 165 6.24 4.91 13.36
N LEU A 166 6.53 5.40 12.15
CA LEU A 166 5.69 5.14 10.99
C LEU A 166 5.74 3.69 10.49
N GLU A 167 6.74 2.89 10.91
CA GLU A 167 6.79 1.46 10.59
C GLU A 167 5.66 0.68 11.29
N GLU A 168 5.05 1.26 12.34
CA GLU A 168 3.92 0.71 13.07
C GLU A 168 2.55 1.20 12.55
N SER A 169 2.51 1.90 11.42
CA SER A 169 1.28 2.52 10.88
C SER A 169 0.11 1.53 10.74
N ILE A 170 0.39 0.30 10.31
CA ILE A 170 -0.59 -0.78 10.20
C ILE A 170 -1.27 -1.05 11.56
N ASN A 171 -0.46 -1.14 12.63
CA ASN A 171 -0.95 -1.47 13.98
C ASN A 171 -1.79 -0.33 14.55
N PHE A 172 -1.42 0.93 14.27
CA PHE A 172 -2.25 2.08 14.64
C PHE A 172 -3.59 2.10 13.90
N TRP A 173 -3.62 1.76 12.61
CA TRP A 173 -4.89 1.66 11.89
C TRP A 173 -5.77 0.53 12.42
N ALA A 174 -5.18 -0.63 12.71
CA ALA A 174 -5.88 -1.74 13.34
C ALA A 174 -6.45 -1.34 14.72
N TYR A 175 -5.67 -0.61 15.53
CA TYR A 175 -6.13 0.01 16.78
C TYR A 175 -7.40 0.84 16.51
N PHE A 176 -7.33 1.86 15.64
CA PHE A 176 -8.47 2.76 15.45
C PHE A 176 -9.74 2.04 14.97
N ILE A 177 -9.60 1.04 14.11
CA ILE A 177 -10.73 0.27 13.57
C ILE A 177 -11.35 -0.62 14.63
N GLU A 178 -10.54 -1.34 15.41
CA GLU A 178 -11.05 -2.24 16.45
C GLU A 178 -11.79 -1.47 17.54
N PHE A 179 -11.21 -0.36 18.00
CA PHE A 179 -11.81 0.44 19.05
C PHE A 179 -13.01 1.26 18.56
N ALA A 180 -13.08 1.57 17.26
CA ALA A 180 -14.28 2.15 16.68
C ALA A 180 -15.51 1.22 16.75
N LYS A 181 -15.33 -0.11 16.88
CA LYS A 181 -16.45 -1.05 17.07
C LYS A 181 -17.14 -0.86 18.42
N GLU A 182 -16.41 -0.42 19.45
CA GLU A 182 -16.94 -0.13 20.79
C GLU A 182 -17.64 1.25 20.85
N TYR A 183 -17.58 2.03 19.77
CA TYR A 183 -18.10 3.39 19.73
C TYR A 183 -19.61 3.44 19.44
N HIS A 184 -20.40 4.01 20.36
CA HIS A 184 -21.86 4.09 20.23
C HIS A 184 -22.35 5.20 19.28
N SER A 185 -23.47 4.95 18.62
CA SER A 185 -24.13 5.82 17.63
C SER A 185 -24.57 7.20 18.14
N SER A 186 -24.55 7.46 19.45
CA SER A 186 -24.85 8.79 20.01
C SER A 186 -23.71 9.81 19.81
N ARG A 187 -22.51 9.33 19.45
CA ARG A 187 -21.29 10.14 19.24
C ARG A 187 -20.88 10.25 17.77
N THR A 188 -21.81 10.01 16.84
CA THR A 188 -21.55 10.13 15.40
C THR A 188 -21.22 11.56 15.00
N GLU A 189 -20.16 11.72 14.22
CA GLU A 189 -19.73 12.98 13.63
C GLU A 189 -20.81 13.53 12.68
N GLU A 190 -21.35 14.72 12.97
CA GLU A 190 -22.33 15.42 12.13
C GLU A 190 -21.67 16.61 11.44
N TYR A 191 -21.76 16.65 10.12
CA TYR A 191 -21.24 17.74 9.28
C TYR A 191 -22.41 18.48 8.62
N SER A 192 -22.26 19.80 8.47
CA SER A 192 -23.19 20.67 7.76
C SER A 192 -22.44 21.51 6.76
N ASP A 193 -22.94 21.57 5.52
CA ASP A 193 -22.37 22.46 4.51
C ASP A 193 -22.57 23.92 4.91
N PHE A 194 -21.56 24.73 4.60
CA PHE A 194 -21.45 26.12 4.98
C PHE A 194 -20.82 26.93 3.85
N ASN A 195 -21.49 28.00 3.43
CA ASN A 195 -20.98 28.87 2.37
C ASN A 195 -20.08 29.96 2.96
N LEU A 196 -18.85 30.08 2.46
CA LEU A 196 -17.88 31.09 2.87
C LEU A 196 -18.03 32.44 2.14
N CYS A 197 -19.06 32.58 1.30
CA CYS A 197 -19.47 33.86 0.72
C CYS A 197 -20.40 34.62 1.66
N CYS A 198 -20.11 35.92 1.82
CA CYS A 198 -21.07 36.84 2.40
C CYS A 198 -22.29 36.89 1.47
N THR A 199 -23.46 36.44 1.95
CA THR A 199 -24.74 36.42 1.22
C THR A 199 -25.16 37.78 0.67
N ILE A 200 -24.64 38.88 1.25
CA ILE A 200 -25.00 40.25 0.88
C ILE A 200 -24.09 40.81 -0.24
N LYS A 201 -22.77 40.55 -0.17
CA LYS A 201 -21.78 41.16 -1.08
C LYS A 201 -21.15 40.16 -2.07
N ASN A 202 -21.51 38.88 -1.98
CA ASN A 202 -20.91 37.77 -2.72
C ASN A 202 -19.36 37.71 -2.65
N ASN A 203 -18.80 38.34 -1.61
CA ASN A 203 -17.36 38.37 -1.36
C ASN A 203 -17.00 37.30 -0.33
N ARG A 204 -15.82 36.69 -0.48
CA ARG A 204 -15.28 35.73 0.48
C ARG A 204 -15.12 36.39 1.85
N MET A 205 -15.70 35.78 2.87
CA MET A 205 -15.66 36.30 4.23
C MET A 205 -14.25 36.15 4.82
N ARG A 206 -13.67 37.24 5.33
CA ARG A 206 -12.32 37.24 5.94
C ARG A 206 -12.35 36.95 7.44
N ASP A 207 -13.29 37.54 8.19
CA ASP A 207 -13.51 37.23 9.61
C ASP A 207 -14.98 36.89 9.91
N PRO A 208 -15.46 35.69 9.49
CA PRO A 208 -16.79 35.20 9.86
C PRO A 208 -17.01 35.16 11.37
N LYS A 209 -18.10 35.79 11.80
CA LYS A 209 -18.65 35.80 13.16
C LYS A 209 -20.07 35.28 13.14
N ARG A 210 -20.47 34.59 14.20
CA ARG A 210 -21.87 34.23 14.44
C ARG A 210 -22.58 35.43 15.05
N VAL A 211 -23.72 35.79 14.50
CA VAL A 211 -24.62 36.84 14.99
C VAL A 211 -26.03 36.27 15.03
N MET A 212 -26.71 36.44 16.15
CA MET A 212 -28.13 36.07 16.25
C MET A 212 -28.96 37.25 15.72
N ASP A 213 -29.94 37.00 14.86
CA ASP A 213 -30.91 38.03 14.50
C ASP A 213 -31.91 38.29 15.65
N SER A 214 -32.84 39.22 15.43
CA SER A 214 -33.90 39.57 16.38
C SER A 214 -34.86 38.42 16.71
N GLU A 215 -34.85 37.34 15.91
CA GLU A 215 -35.67 36.15 16.10
C GLU A 215 -34.88 35.00 16.73
N GLY A 216 -33.60 35.21 17.06
CA GLY A 216 -32.73 34.19 17.64
C GLY A 216 -32.18 33.19 16.61
N ILE A 217 -32.24 33.50 15.32
CA ILE A 217 -31.70 32.66 14.26
C ILE A 217 -30.22 33.03 14.06
N PRO A 218 -29.30 32.04 14.04
CA PRO A 218 -27.89 32.30 13.84
C PRO A 218 -27.58 32.61 12.38
N HIS A 219 -27.04 33.80 12.13
CA HIS A 219 -26.43 34.22 10.87
C HIS A 219 -24.92 34.28 11.01
N ILE A 220 -24.22 34.07 9.89
CA ILE A 220 -22.77 34.23 9.85
C ILE A 220 -22.44 35.38 8.92
N VAL A 221 -21.71 36.35 9.46
CA VAL A 221 -21.37 37.60 8.78
C VAL A 221 -19.87 37.87 8.86
N ASP A 222 -19.32 38.54 7.87
CA ASP A 222 -17.95 39.04 7.95
C ASP A 222 -17.92 40.28 8.85
N LYS A 223 -17.10 40.25 9.91
CA LYS A 223 -16.97 41.33 10.90
C LYS A 223 -16.75 42.69 10.24
N ALA A 224 -15.95 42.74 9.17
CA ALA A 224 -15.64 43.98 8.45
C ALA A 224 -16.81 44.54 7.62
N ASN A 225 -17.82 43.71 7.32
CA ASN A 225 -18.92 44.06 6.44
C ASN A 225 -20.27 44.19 7.17
N TYR A 226 -20.33 43.92 8.47
CA TYR A 226 -21.54 44.08 9.27
C TYR A 226 -21.75 45.54 9.66
N THR A 227 -22.84 46.16 9.19
CA THR A 227 -23.18 47.58 9.41
C THR A 227 -24.20 47.80 10.55
N GLY A 228 -24.59 46.76 11.28
CA GLY A 228 -25.50 46.87 12.42
C GLY A 228 -24.88 47.59 13.62
N LYS A 229 -25.69 48.30 14.41
CA LYS A 229 -25.25 48.94 15.68
C LYS A 229 -24.69 47.86 16.62
N ILE A 230 -23.41 47.98 16.96
CA ILE A 230 -22.64 46.96 17.67
C ILE A 230 -22.95 47.03 19.17
N ASN A 231 -23.54 45.98 19.74
CA ASN A 231 -23.18 45.52 21.08
C ASN A 231 -22.05 44.49 20.90
N ASN A 232 -20.85 44.79 21.39
CA ASN A 232 -19.67 43.91 21.27
C ASN A 232 -19.89 42.54 21.93
N GLU A 233 -20.90 42.41 22.79
CA GLU A 233 -21.27 41.20 23.53
C GLU A 233 -22.02 40.15 22.68
N MET A 234 -22.47 40.48 21.45
CA MET A 234 -23.22 39.54 20.59
C MET A 234 -22.35 38.73 19.62
N PHE A 235 -21.04 38.95 19.59
CA PHE A 235 -20.14 38.23 18.67
C PHE A 235 -19.52 37.01 19.34
N GLU A 236 -20.12 35.84 19.14
CA GLU A 236 -19.45 34.59 19.46
C GLU A 236 -18.35 34.31 18.43
N PRO A 237 -17.08 34.14 18.83
CA PRO A 237 -16.04 33.67 17.93
C PRO A 237 -16.44 32.28 17.43
N LEU A 238 -16.40 32.08 16.11
CA LEU A 238 -16.61 30.74 15.57
C LEU A 238 -15.54 29.79 16.13
N PRO A 239 -15.89 28.52 16.41
CA PRO A 239 -14.95 27.51 16.87
C PRO A 239 -13.68 27.46 16.02
N GLU A 240 -12.55 27.14 16.64
CA GLU A 240 -11.21 27.21 16.04
C GLU A 240 -11.08 26.43 14.72
N TYR A 241 -11.79 25.32 14.58
CA TYR A 241 -11.81 24.54 13.36
C TYR A 241 -12.48 25.25 12.17
N VAL A 242 -13.51 26.06 12.41
CA VAL A 242 -14.14 26.90 11.37
C VAL A 242 -13.19 28.01 10.94
N ARG A 243 -12.34 28.51 11.83
CA ARG A 243 -11.27 29.46 11.48
C ARG A 243 -10.16 28.81 10.66
N ILE A 244 -9.84 27.54 10.90
CA ILE A 244 -8.83 26.78 10.15
C ILE A 244 -9.34 26.41 8.73
N ILE A 245 -10.62 26.06 8.59
CA ILE A 245 -11.24 25.76 7.28
C ILE A 245 -11.24 26.99 6.35
N LYS A 246 -11.29 28.22 6.89
CA LYS A 246 -11.21 29.49 6.12
C LYS A 246 -9.91 29.66 5.33
N CYS A 247 -8.82 29.04 5.78
CA CYS A 247 -7.55 29.15 5.07
C CYS A 247 -7.50 28.26 3.81
N PHE A 248 -8.34 27.21 3.71
CA PHE A 248 -7.95 26.01 2.94
C PHE A 248 -9.03 25.36 2.05
N SER A 249 -10.17 26.01 1.79
CA SER A 249 -11.21 25.53 0.84
C SER A 249 -11.78 26.66 -0.02
N GLY A 250 -12.52 26.30 -1.09
CA GLY A 250 -13.15 27.21 -2.07
C GLY A 250 -14.31 28.04 -1.50
N PHE A 251 -15.40 28.19 -2.25
CA PHE A 251 -16.58 28.97 -1.79
C PHE A 251 -17.48 28.20 -0.80
N GLU A 252 -17.38 26.88 -0.76
CA GLU A 252 -18.15 25.99 0.11
C GLU A 252 -17.23 25.26 1.08
N ALA A 253 -17.68 25.09 2.32
CA ALA A 253 -16.95 24.48 3.43
C ALA A 253 -17.89 23.59 4.25
N GLN A 254 -17.47 22.41 4.69
CA GLN A 254 -18.27 21.62 5.62
C GLN A 254 -17.90 22.00 7.07
N ILE A 255 -18.86 22.52 7.82
CA ILE A 255 -18.74 22.82 9.25
C ILE A 255 -19.28 21.64 10.06
N TRP A 256 -18.44 21.11 10.95
CA TRP A 256 -18.85 20.14 11.95
C TRP A 256 -19.75 20.76 13.02
N LYS A 257 -20.77 20.02 13.49
CA LYS A 257 -21.63 20.43 14.62
C LYS A 257 -21.09 19.86 15.92
N GLU A 258 -20.67 20.75 16.82
CA GLU A 258 -20.08 20.36 18.09
C GLU A 258 -21.10 19.71 19.03
N LYS A 259 -20.90 18.41 19.32
CA LYS A 259 -21.46 17.78 20.52
C LYS A 259 -20.42 17.91 21.63
N ALA A 260 -20.84 18.45 22.78
CA ALA A 260 -19.98 18.55 23.96
C ALA A 260 -19.34 17.19 24.28
N MET A 261 -18.03 17.10 24.09
CA MET A 261 -17.31 15.84 24.19
C MET A 261 -16.48 15.85 25.48
N VAL A 262 -16.87 15.01 26.45
CA VAL A 262 -16.03 14.73 27.61
C VAL A 262 -14.92 13.80 27.13
N ILE A 263 -13.69 14.31 27.11
CA ILE A 263 -12.49 13.49 26.89
C ILE A 263 -12.33 12.64 28.15
N ASN A 264 -12.81 11.41 28.11
CA ASN A 264 -12.42 10.42 29.09
C ASN A 264 -10.95 10.08 28.84
N GLU A 265 -10.14 9.96 29.90
CA GLU A 265 -8.80 9.39 29.79
C GLU A 265 -8.88 8.09 29.00
N VAL A 266 -8.28 8.10 27.80
CA VAL A 266 -8.25 6.91 26.96
C VAL A 266 -7.40 5.90 27.71
N ASP A 267 -8.01 4.77 28.07
CA ASP A 267 -7.30 3.69 28.73
C ASP A 267 -6.31 3.05 27.75
N LEU A 268 -5.12 3.64 27.68
CA LEU A 268 -3.97 3.16 26.90
C LEU A 268 -3.30 1.94 27.56
N THR A 269 -3.92 1.32 28.58
CA THR A 269 -3.35 0.15 29.27
C THR A 269 -3.71 -1.19 28.62
N ARG A 270 -4.62 -1.22 27.64
CA ARG A 270 -4.96 -2.45 26.92
C ARG A 270 -3.76 -2.97 26.12
N GLU A 271 -3.54 -4.28 26.17
CA GLU A 271 -2.32 -4.91 25.65
C GLU A 271 -2.19 -4.75 24.13
N TRP A 272 -1.16 -4.01 23.69
CA TRP A 272 -0.77 -3.83 22.28
C TRP A 272 -0.68 -5.15 21.51
N ASN A 273 -0.28 -6.23 22.19
CA ASN A 273 -0.23 -7.59 21.64
C ASN A 273 -1.59 -8.08 21.12
N THR A 274 -2.69 -7.75 21.80
CA THR A 274 -4.05 -8.13 21.36
C THR A 274 -4.40 -7.46 20.03
N ILE A 275 -3.92 -6.24 19.83
CA ILE A 275 -4.16 -5.45 18.62
C ILE A 275 -3.35 -6.01 17.47
N ILE A 276 -2.09 -6.40 17.73
CA ILE A 276 -1.25 -7.08 16.75
C ILE A 276 -1.95 -8.34 16.26
N THR A 277 -2.48 -9.19 17.15
CA THR A 277 -3.22 -10.40 16.74
C THR A 277 -4.45 -10.08 15.89
N LYS A 278 -5.23 -9.08 16.27
CA LYS A 278 -6.41 -8.65 15.50
C LYS A 278 -6.06 -8.02 14.16
N CYS A 279 -4.90 -7.39 14.05
CA CYS A 279 -4.39 -6.84 12.80
C CYS A 279 -4.24 -7.93 11.73
N LEU A 280 -3.87 -9.15 12.13
CA LEU A 280 -3.68 -10.29 11.21
C LEU A 280 -4.98 -10.75 10.58
N GLU A 281 -6.09 -10.54 11.28
CA GLU A 281 -7.42 -10.81 10.75
C GLU A 281 -7.81 -9.78 9.67
N MET A 282 -7.19 -8.59 9.69
CA MET A 282 -7.41 -7.52 8.73
C MET A 282 -6.52 -7.68 7.49
N LYS A 283 -6.79 -8.69 6.66
CA LYS A 283 -6.01 -9.00 5.44
C LYS A 283 -5.68 -7.80 4.54
N PHE A 284 -6.54 -6.77 4.50
CA PHE A 284 -6.34 -5.56 3.70
C PHE A 284 -5.25 -4.63 4.27
N LEU A 285 -4.94 -4.70 5.57
CA LEU A 285 -3.84 -3.96 6.20
C LEU A 285 -2.54 -4.77 6.27
N CYS A 286 -2.50 -5.99 5.73
CA CYS A 286 -1.29 -6.80 5.69
C CYS A 286 -0.49 -6.57 4.40
N ILE A 287 0.84 -6.65 4.50
CA ILE A 287 1.72 -6.68 3.33
C ILE A 287 1.70 -8.09 2.76
N GLN A 288 1.24 -8.24 1.53
CA GLN A 288 1.13 -9.51 0.82
C GLN A 288 2.44 -9.86 0.12
N LEU A 289 2.76 -11.15 0.08
CA LEU A 289 3.84 -11.67 -0.77
C LEU A 289 3.44 -11.53 -2.25
N PRO A 290 4.38 -11.25 -3.17
CA PRO A 290 4.06 -11.11 -4.58
C PRO A 290 3.35 -12.34 -5.16
N LEU A 291 3.76 -13.55 -4.77
CA LEU A 291 3.15 -14.80 -5.23
C LEU A 291 1.71 -14.99 -4.73
N ALA A 292 1.34 -14.38 -3.60
CA ALA A 292 -0.03 -14.44 -3.07
C ALA A 292 -1.03 -13.68 -3.98
N LEU A 293 -0.55 -12.76 -4.82
CA LEU A 293 -1.40 -12.04 -5.78
C LEU A 293 -1.97 -12.94 -6.88
N LYS A 294 -1.37 -14.11 -7.11
CA LYS A 294 -1.88 -15.11 -8.06
C LYS A 294 -3.13 -15.82 -7.55
N ASP A 295 -3.41 -15.75 -6.25
CA ASP A 295 -4.67 -16.24 -5.71
C ASP A 295 -5.79 -15.21 -5.93
N HIS A 296 -6.92 -15.67 -6.47
CA HIS A 296 -8.11 -14.86 -6.68
C HIS A 296 -8.74 -14.37 -5.37
N THR A 297 -8.29 -14.87 -4.21
CA THR A 297 -8.75 -14.41 -2.89
C THR A 297 -8.02 -13.17 -2.37
N CYS A 298 -6.97 -12.70 -3.06
CA CYS A 298 -6.19 -11.55 -2.62
C CYS A 298 -7.03 -10.26 -2.61
N PRO A 299 -7.06 -9.48 -1.51
CA PRO A 299 -7.84 -8.26 -1.46
C PRO A 299 -7.30 -7.20 -2.44
N VAL A 300 -8.20 -6.49 -3.12
CA VAL A 300 -7.84 -5.38 -4.01
C VAL A 300 -8.48 -4.06 -3.53
N PRO A 301 -7.68 -3.01 -3.25
CA PRO A 301 -6.20 -3.00 -3.22
C PRO A 301 -5.63 -3.69 -1.97
N CYS A 302 -4.34 -4.04 -2.01
CA CYS A 302 -3.55 -4.49 -0.85
C CYS A 302 -2.14 -3.90 -0.87
N MET A 303 -1.38 -4.05 0.21
CA MET A 303 0.03 -3.64 0.25
C MET A 303 0.95 -4.76 -0.22
N ILE A 304 2.04 -4.39 -0.88
CA ILE A 304 3.11 -5.29 -1.36
C ILE A 304 4.47 -4.63 -1.17
N LEU A 305 5.56 -5.40 -1.27
CA LEU A 305 6.90 -4.81 -1.39
C LEU A 305 7.25 -4.59 -2.86
N GLY A 306 7.69 -3.39 -3.20
CA GLY A 306 8.29 -3.09 -4.50
C GLY A 306 9.73 -3.61 -4.59
N GLU A 307 10.32 -3.56 -5.79
CA GLU A 307 11.67 -4.07 -6.08
C GLU A 307 12.78 -3.47 -5.19
N ASN A 308 12.56 -2.25 -4.68
CA ASN A 308 13.47 -1.55 -3.77
C ASN A 308 13.28 -1.92 -2.29
N GLY A 309 12.36 -2.84 -1.97
CA GLY A 309 11.99 -3.22 -0.61
C GLY A 309 11.11 -2.19 0.12
N MET A 310 10.62 -1.15 -0.57
CA MET A 310 9.65 -0.21 -0.03
C MET A 310 8.22 -0.73 -0.20
N VAL A 311 7.29 -0.23 0.61
CA VAL A 311 5.89 -0.67 0.56
C VAL A 311 5.14 0.11 -0.51
N CYS A 312 4.53 -0.63 -1.43
CA CYS A 312 3.69 -0.14 -2.50
C CYS A 312 2.27 -0.71 -2.35
N ASN A 313 1.32 -0.22 -3.15
CA ASN A 313 -0.03 -0.78 -3.23
C ASN A 313 -0.21 -1.58 -4.51
N TYR A 314 -0.71 -2.81 -4.41
CA TYR A 314 -1.31 -3.51 -5.53
C TYR A 314 -2.71 -2.95 -5.76
N ILE A 315 -3.00 -2.45 -6.96
CA ILE A 315 -4.28 -1.77 -7.27
C ILE A 315 -5.17 -2.54 -8.24
N GLY A 316 -4.65 -3.54 -8.96
CA GLY A 316 -5.44 -4.40 -9.83
C GLY A 316 -4.64 -5.07 -10.94
N GLY A 317 -5.33 -5.82 -11.81
CA GLY A 317 -4.71 -6.43 -12.99
C GLY A 317 -4.30 -5.38 -14.03
N SER A 318 -3.13 -5.56 -14.63
CA SER A 318 -2.69 -4.75 -15.76
C SER A 318 -3.20 -5.31 -17.09
N LYS A 319 -3.25 -4.46 -18.11
CA LYS A 319 -3.51 -4.87 -19.51
C LYS A 319 -2.23 -5.33 -20.23
N ASP A 320 -1.08 -5.27 -19.58
CA ASP A 320 0.20 -5.72 -20.13
C ASP A 320 0.33 -7.24 -19.98
N ASP A 321 0.34 -7.95 -21.11
CA ASP A 321 0.48 -9.41 -21.15
C ASP A 321 1.77 -9.92 -20.50
N SER A 322 2.82 -9.08 -20.45
CA SER A 322 4.11 -9.43 -19.85
C SER A 322 4.18 -9.12 -18.34
N LYS A 323 3.30 -8.24 -17.85
CA LYS A 323 3.31 -7.70 -16.49
C LYS A 323 1.88 -7.57 -15.99
N SER A 324 1.31 -8.69 -15.54
CA SER A 324 -0.12 -8.83 -15.31
C SER A 324 -0.68 -8.04 -14.12
N TYR A 325 0.16 -7.37 -13.32
CA TYR A 325 -0.26 -6.66 -12.12
C TYR A 325 0.14 -5.19 -12.18
N GLU A 326 -0.74 -4.32 -11.69
CA GLU A 326 -0.52 -2.88 -11.56
C GLU A 326 -0.34 -2.51 -10.09
N GLY A 327 0.72 -1.76 -9.82
CA GLY A 327 1.07 -1.24 -8.50
C GLY A 327 1.09 0.29 -8.49
N PHE A 328 0.99 0.87 -7.29
CA PHE A 328 1.14 2.30 -7.03
C PHE A 328 2.25 2.51 -5.99
N ASP A 329 3.23 3.33 -6.34
CA ASP A 329 4.29 3.77 -5.42
C ASP A 329 3.86 5.08 -4.75
N PRO A 330 3.54 5.07 -3.45
CA PRO A 330 3.12 6.29 -2.75
C PRO A 330 4.25 7.29 -2.53
N LEU A 331 5.52 6.85 -2.55
CA LEU A 331 6.65 7.76 -2.41
C LEU A 331 6.95 8.49 -3.72
N GLY A 332 6.93 7.75 -4.82
CA GLY A 332 7.16 8.28 -6.17
C GLY A 332 5.92 8.93 -6.81
N GLY A 333 4.72 8.59 -6.34
CA GLY A 333 3.47 9.07 -6.91
C GLY A 333 3.21 8.53 -8.32
N ASN A 334 3.71 7.34 -8.63
CA ASN A 334 3.60 6.76 -9.97
C ASN A 334 2.98 5.36 -9.88
N THR A 335 2.21 4.99 -10.90
CA THR A 335 1.81 3.59 -11.11
C THR A 335 2.88 2.84 -11.89
N PHE A 336 2.98 1.54 -11.69
CA PHE A 336 3.94 0.68 -12.36
C PHE A 336 3.32 -0.69 -12.62
N ASN A 337 3.70 -1.32 -13.74
CA ASN A 337 3.32 -2.69 -14.03
C ASN A 337 4.45 -3.63 -13.59
N PHE A 338 4.07 -4.77 -13.03
CA PHE A 338 4.98 -5.82 -12.59
C PHE A 338 4.41 -7.22 -12.83
N ASP A 339 5.31 -8.19 -12.87
CA ASP A 339 4.97 -9.62 -12.80
C ASP A 339 5.24 -10.15 -11.40
N ALA A 340 4.34 -10.98 -10.88
CA ALA A 340 4.43 -11.49 -9.52
C ALA A 340 5.64 -12.41 -9.31
N ASP A 341 6.01 -13.25 -10.30
CA ASP A 341 7.18 -14.13 -10.17
C ASP A 341 8.47 -13.33 -10.25
N ASP A 342 8.57 -12.39 -11.19
CA ASP A 342 9.78 -11.59 -11.36
C ASP A 342 10.02 -10.68 -10.14
N LEU A 343 8.96 -10.13 -9.55
CA LEU A 343 9.05 -9.35 -8.31
C LEU A 343 9.49 -10.21 -7.13
N ASP A 344 8.92 -11.40 -6.97
CA ASP A 344 9.33 -12.36 -5.92
C ASP A 344 10.81 -12.75 -6.04
N GLU A 345 11.26 -13.06 -7.26
CA GLU A 345 12.65 -13.40 -7.55
C GLU A 345 13.60 -12.23 -7.27
N THR A 346 13.21 -11.02 -7.64
CA THR A 346 13.98 -9.80 -7.39
C THR A 346 14.14 -9.55 -5.90
N LEU A 347 13.04 -9.66 -5.14
CA LEU A 347 13.04 -9.48 -3.69
C LEU A 347 13.88 -10.54 -2.96
N ARG A 348 13.87 -11.80 -3.44
CA ARG A 348 14.75 -12.87 -2.94
C ARG A 348 16.22 -12.53 -3.16
N LYS A 349 16.59 -12.12 -4.38
CA LYS A 349 17.98 -11.80 -4.73
C LYS A 349 18.49 -10.54 -4.03
N GLY A 350 17.60 -9.57 -3.81
CA GLY A 350 17.92 -8.30 -3.16
C GLY A 350 18.23 -8.41 -1.65
N ASN A 351 18.00 -9.57 -1.03
CA ASN A 351 18.20 -9.80 0.42
C ASN A 351 17.53 -8.72 1.29
N HIS A 352 16.34 -8.26 0.89
CA HIS A 352 15.63 -7.21 1.61
C HIS A 352 15.19 -7.72 3.00
N PRO A 353 15.60 -7.07 4.11
CA PRO A 353 15.27 -7.53 5.47
C PRO A 353 13.77 -7.67 5.72
N GLN A 354 12.94 -6.82 5.11
CA GLN A 354 11.50 -6.83 5.24
C GLN A 354 10.88 -8.03 4.53
N TYR A 355 11.36 -8.35 3.33
CA TYR A 355 10.91 -9.51 2.58
C TYR A 355 11.32 -10.82 3.27
N ALA A 356 12.53 -10.89 3.82
CA ALA A 356 12.98 -12.02 4.62
C ALA A 356 12.13 -12.21 5.91
N LYS A 357 11.61 -11.13 6.50
CA LYS A 357 10.67 -11.20 7.63
C LYS A 357 9.30 -11.73 7.19
N LEU A 358 8.78 -11.30 6.05
CA LEU A 358 7.52 -11.79 5.50
C LEU A 358 7.57 -13.30 5.19
N LEU A 359 8.67 -13.79 4.60
CA LEU A 359 8.83 -15.21 4.27
C LEU A 359 8.88 -16.15 5.48
N LYS A 360 9.29 -15.65 6.65
CA LYS A 360 9.44 -16.48 7.88
C LYS A 360 8.12 -16.76 8.60
N GLY A 361 6.98 -16.29 8.08
CA GLY A 361 5.67 -16.57 8.65
C GLY A 361 5.47 -15.97 10.05
N SER A 362 6.20 -14.92 10.42
CA SER A 362 5.83 -14.09 11.57
C SER A 362 5.01 -12.92 11.06
N ASP A 363 3.73 -13.01 11.33
CA ASP A 363 2.68 -12.01 11.18
C ASP A 363 2.97 -10.60 11.79
N THR A 364 4.20 -10.28 12.18
CA THR A 364 4.64 -8.90 12.43
C THR A 364 6.15 -8.84 12.40
N ILE A 365 6.68 -7.68 12.01
CA ILE A 365 8.09 -7.34 12.04
C ILE A 365 8.55 -7.31 13.51
N ALA A 366 9.00 -8.46 14.03
CA ALA A 366 9.77 -8.56 15.26
C ALA A 366 11.11 -9.27 14.99
N THR A 367 12.08 -8.92 15.81
CA THR A 367 13.53 -8.98 15.60
C THR A 367 14.16 -10.36 15.43
N ASN A 368 15.21 -10.39 14.61
CA ASN A 368 16.39 -11.27 14.65
C ASN A 368 16.20 -12.71 15.13
N THR A 369 16.03 -13.61 14.17
CA THR A 369 16.64 -14.94 14.27
C THR A 369 16.99 -15.42 12.86
N THR A 370 18.24 -15.79 12.66
CA THR A 370 18.71 -16.62 11.54
C THR A 370 17.91 -17.92 11.53
N VAL A 371 17.44 -18.39 10.36
CA VAL A 371 17.10 -19.79 10.01
C VAL A 371 16.30 -19.83 8.68
N ASP A 372 16.85 -20.63 7.77
CA ASP A 372 16.31 -21.51 6.70
C ASP A 372 15.24 -21.06 5.66
N PHE A 373 15.55 -21.26 4.38
CA PHE A 373 14.96 -20.63 3.18
C PHE A 373 13.91 -21.49 2.44
N THR A 374 12.97 -22.09 3.15
CA THR A 374 11.92 -22.91 2.49
C THR A 374 10.67 -22.06 2.21
N THR A 375 10.62 -21.53 0.99
CA THR A 375 9.57 -20.65 0.44
C THR A 375 8.24 -21.38 0.20
N ILE A 376 7.38 -21.36 1.21
CA ILE A 376 5.99 -21.77 1.11
C ILE A 376 5.15 -20.53 1.39
N THR A 377 4.46 -20.02 0.37
CA THR A 377 3.70 -18.77 0.44
C THR A 377 2.21 -18.99 0.71
N ARG A 378 1.68 -20.15 0.32
CA ARG A 378 0.32 -20.58 0.67
C ARG A 378 0.29 -21.19 2.08
N PRO A 379 -0.85 -21.07 2.79
CA PRO A 379 -1.11 -21.91 3.95
C PRO A 379 -0.88 -23.38 3.62
N LEU A 380 -0.11 -24.08 4.45
CA LEU A 380 0.31 -25.48 4.20
C LEU A 380 -0.86 -26.45 3.98
N ASN A 381 -2.03 -26.13 4.52
CA ASN A 381 -3.28 -26.88 4.38
C ASN A 381 -3.97 -26.69 3.02
N GLU A 382 -3.56 -25.70 2.22
CA GLU A 382 -4.13 -25.45 0.89
C GLU A 382 -3.35 -26.14 -0.24
N ILE A 383 -2.15 -26.64 0.04
CA ILE A 383 -1.33 -27.33 -0.96
C ILE A 383 -1.87 -28.76 -1.12
N GLU A 384 -2.22 -29.12 -2.36
CA GLU A 384 -2.88 -30.39 -2.66
C GLU A 384 -1.89 -31.46 -3.16
N GLU A 385 -0.81 -31.03 -3.81
CA GLU A 385 0.19 -31.94 -4.39
C GLU A 385 1.61 -31.39 -4.34
N ILE A 386 2.56 -32.26 -4.00
CA ILE A 386 4.00 -32.04 -4.20
C ILE A 386 4.45 -32.82 -5.43
N ILE A 387 5.16 -32.15 -6.34
CA ILE A 387 5.72 -32.72 -7.56
C ILE A 387 7.24 -32.63 -7.49
N MET A 388 7.93 -33.75 -7.39
CA MET A 388 9.38 -33.78 -7.55
C MET A 388 9.74 -34.26 -8.94
N VAL A 389 10.45 -33.42 -9.69
CA VAL A 389 11.01 -33.80 -10.98
C VAL A 389 12.39 -34.41 -10.75
N VAL A 390 12.60 -35.62 -11.25
CA VAL A 390 13.86 -36.35 -11.15
C VAL A 390 14.44 -36.48 -12.56
N LEU A 391 15.46 -35.68 -12.86
CA LEU A 391 15.97 -35.46 -14.21
C LEU A 391 17.35 -36.12 -14.42
N ASP A 392 17.44 -36.98 -15.43
CA ASP A 392 18.69 -37.58 -15.88
C ASP A 392 19.55 -36.54 -16.62
N THR A 393 20.80 -36.37 -16.17
CA THR A 393 21.79 -35.48 -16.80
C THR A 393 22.96 -36.24 -17.43
N SER A 394 22.80 -37.55 -17.65
CA SER A 394 23.82 -38.38 -18.30
C SER A 394 24.11 -37.92 -19.73
N ARG A 395 25.30 -38.23 -20.24
CA ARG A 395 25.73 -37.89 -21.62
C ARG A 395 24.75 -38.38 -22.70
N SER A 396 23.96 -39.42 -22.40
CA SER A 396 23.00 -39.98 -23.34
C SER A 396 21.80 -39.07 -23.61
N MET A 397 21.50 -38.13 -22.71
CA MET A 397 20.43 -37.14 -22.87
C MET A 397 20.76 -36.07 -23.90
N ASP A 398 22.04 -35.89 -24.21
CA ASP A 398 22.55 -34.99 -25.25
C ASP A 398 22.52 -35.62 -26.65
N SER A 399 22.17 -36.91 -26.75
CA SER A 399 22.04 -37.56 -28.05
C SER A 399 20.93 -36.89 -28.85
N GLN A 400 21.23 -36.61 -30.13
CA GLN A 400 20.27 -36.05 -31.07
C GLN A 400 19.06 -36.99 -31.16
N TYR A 401 17.89 -36.42 -30.98
CA TYR A 401 16.60 -37.05 -31.09
C TYR A 401 15.78 -36.27 -32.12
N PHE A 402 14.46 -36.48 -32.13
CA PHE A 402 13.54 -35.98 -33.16
C PHE A 402 13.83 -34.54 -33.62
N ALA A 403 13.84 -34.34 -34.95
CA ALA A 403 14.02 -33.03 -35.60
C ALA A 403 15.29 -32.26 -35.18
N SER A 404 16.38 -32.98 -34.96
CA SER A 404 17.68 -32.42 -34.58
C SER A 404 17.76 -31.78 -33.20
N LYS A 405 16.74 -31.99 -32.35
CA LYS A 405 16.77 -31.60 -30.94
C LYS A 405 17.30 -32.73 -30.08
N SER A 406 18.06 -32.42 -29.04
CA SER A 406 18.48 -33.45 -28.07
C SER A 406 17.29 -33.96 -27.25
N LYS A 407 17.41 -35.16 -26.66
CA LYS A 407 16.39 -35.67 -25.73
C LYS A 407 16.17 -34.71 -24.57
N TYR A 408 17.24 -34.08 -24.10
CA TYR A 408 17.22 -33.04 -23.08
C TYR A 408 16.37 -31.83 -23.52
N GLU A 409 16.62 -31.25 -24.68
CA GLU A 409 15.87 -30.08 -25.18
C GLU A 409 14.36 -30.35 -25.30
N LEU A 410 13.99 -31.56 -25.72
CA LEU A 410 12.59 -31.98 -25.79
C LEU A 410 11.96 -32.15 -24.41
N ALA A 411 12.70 -32.73 -23.45
CA ALA A 411 12.26 -32.81 -22.06
C ALA A 411 12.06 -31.41 -21.46
N MET A 412 12.97 -30.47 -21.72
CA MET A 412 12.87 -29.09 -21.24
C MET A 412 11.64 -28.39 -21.82
N THR A 413 11.40 -28.56 -23.12
CA THR A 413 10.19 -28.04 -23.77
C THR A 413 8.93 -28.62 -23.14
N GLY A 414 8.93 -29.93 -22.83
CA GLY A 414 7.81 -30.60 -22.16
C GLY A 414 7.54 -30.06 -20.76
N PHE A 415 8.59 -29.86 -19.96
CA PHE A 415 8.46 -29.28 -18.63
C PHE A 415 8.04 -27.81 -18.64
N GLU A 416 8.49 -27.03 -19.62
CA GLU A 416 8.03 -25.66 -19.81
C GLU A 416 6.53 -25.62 -20.13
N GLN A 417 6.06 -26.48 -21.04
CA GLN A 417 4.62 -26.60 -21.32
C GLN A 417 3.83 -27.09 -20.10
N PHE A 418 4.41 -27.99 -19.30
CA PHE A 418 3.84 -28.43 -18.04
C PHE A 418 3.71 -27.26 -17.03
N CYS A 419 4.75 -26.45 -16.87
CA CYS A 419 4.76 -25.28 -16.00
C CYS A 419 3.74 -24.22 -16.44
N ASN A 420 3.69 -23.94 -17.75
CA ASN A 420 2.75 -22.99 -18.34
C ASN A 420 1.30 -23.41 -18.09
N ARG A 421 0.97 -24.69 -18.32
CA ARG A 421 -0.37 -25.23 -18.05
C ARG A 421 -0.69 -25.24 -16.56
N THR A 422 0.27 -25.63 -15.73
CA THR A 422 0.05 -25.70 -14.28
C THR A 422 -0.23 -24.33 -13.68
N THR A 423 0.49 -23.32 -14.16
CA THR A 423 0.29 -21.91 -13.79
C THR A 423 -1.04 -21.38 -14.31
N ALA A 424 -1.39 -21.65 -15.57
CA ALA A 424 -2.65 -21.20 -16.19
C ALA A 424 -3.90 -21.75 -15.49
N TYR A 425 -3.85 -22.99 -15.01
CA TYR A 425 -4.96 -23.59 -14.25
C TYR A 425 -4.93 -23.28 -12.75
N ASN A 426 -3.91 -22.56 -12.26
CA ASN A 426 -3.73 -22.21 -10.85
C ASN A 426 -3.80 -23.44 -9.91
N TYR A 427 -3.20 -24.57 -10.31
CA TYR A 427 -3.15 -25.76 -9.45
C TYR A 427 -2.36 -25.46 -8.17
N LYS A 428 -2.84 -25.99 -7.04
CA LYS A 428 -2.25 -25.77 -5.71
C LYS A 428 -1.08 -26.71 -5.43
N ASN A 429 -0.09 -26.65 -6.31
CA ASN A 429 1.02 -27.61 -6.34
C ASN A 429 2.35 -26.95 -6.00
N MET A 430 3.24 -27.69 -5.35
CA MET A 430 4.65 -27.35 -5.25
C MET A 430 5.46 -28.19 -6.24
N ILE A 431 6.55 -27.62 -6.76
CA ILE A 431 7.47 -28.31 -7.63
C ILE A 431 8.91 -28.19 -7.14
N GLY A 432 9.71 -29.25 -7.32
CA GLY A 432 11.14 -29.27 -7.02
C GLY A 432 11.91 -30.04 -8.08
N LEU A 433 13.24 -29.94 -8.04
CA LEU A 433 14.14 -30.58 -9.00
C LEU A 433 15.26 -31.35 -8.29
N VAL A 434 15.33 -32.64 -8.58
CA VAL A 434 16.48 -33.49 -8.31
C VAL A 434 17.10 -33.85 -9.65
N ILE A 435 18.41 -33.64 -9.79
CA ILE A 435 19.15 -34.15 -10.94
C ILE A 435 19.92 -35.39 -10.53
N PHE A 436 20.12 -36.31 -11.48
CA PHE A 436 20.95 -37.48 -11.25
C PHE A 436 21.82 -37.81 -12.45
N GLY A 437 23.05 -38.22 -12.13
CA GLY A 437 24.02 -38.77 -13.05
C GLY A 437 24.77 -39.89 -12.34
N GLY A 438 26.04 -39.65 -12.01
CA GLY A 438 26.81 -40.54 -11.12
C GLY A 438 26.40 -40.44 -9.64
N THR A 439 25.83 -39.31 -9.23
CA THR A 439 25.26 -39.07 -7.90
C THR A 439 23.96 -38.29 -8.04
N SER A 440 23.09 -38.40 -7.04
CA SER A 440 21.83 -37.67 -6.95
C SER A 440 22.05 -36.36 -6.19
N LYS A 441 21.52 -35.25 -6.72
CA LYS A 441 21.63 -33.94 -6.08
C LYS A 441 20.31 -33.19 -6.16
N LEU A 442 19.92 -32.57 -5.06
CA LEU A 442 18.84 -31.58 -5.04
C LEU A 442 19.35 -30.29 -5.67
N GLU A 443 18.73 -29.85 -6.76
CA GLU A 443 19.06 -28.59 -7.42
C GLU A 443 18.07 -27.50 -7.07
N LEU A 444 16.78 -27.86 -6.98
CA LEU A 444 15.74 -26.92 -6.59
C LEU A 444 14.91 -27.52 -5.46
N GLU A 445 14.92 -26.83 -4.32
CA GLU A 445 14.00 -27.10 -3.23
C GLU A 445 12.55 -26.90 -3.68
N LEU A 446 11.62 -27.49 -2.94
CA LEU A 446 10.20 -27.36 -3.25
C LEU A 446 9.76 -25.89 -3.19
N THR A 447 9.20 -25.42 -4.30
CA THR A 447 8.75 -24.04 -4.51
C THR A 447 7.40 -24.00 -5.20
N GLU A 448 6.65 -22.92 -5.00
CA GLU A 448 5.43 -22.62 -5.75
C GLU A 448 5.72 -21.88 -7.07
N SER A 449 6.95 -21.40 -7.27
CA SER A 449 7.32 -20.67 -8.49
C SER A 449 7.71 -21.63 -9.63
N PHE A 450 6.72 -21.98 -10.45
CA PHE A 450 6.92 -22.77 -11.67
C PHE A 450 7.81 -22.06 -12.70
N ARG A 451 7.82 -20.72 -12.69
CA ARG A 451 8.73 -19.94 -13.55
C ARG A 451 10.18 -20.10 -13.12
N HIS A 452 10.45 -20.07 -11.80
CA HIS A 452 11.78 -20.33 -11.27
C HIS A 452 12.23 -21.76 -11.62
N PHE A 453 11.38 -22.76 -11.41
CA PHE A 453 11.64 -24.12 -11.86
C PHE A 453 11.96 -24.19 -13.37
N SER A 454 11.18 -23.50 -14.22
CA SER A 454 11.41 -23.49 -15.67
C SER A 454 12.70 -22.78 -16.09
N LYS A 455 13.21 -21.82 -15.30
CA LYS A 455 14.53 -21.19 -15.51
C LYS A 455 15.64 -22.15 -15.10
N GLU A 456 15.56 -22.71 -13.89
CA GLU A 456 16.58 -23.61 -13.33
C GLU A 456 16.76 -24.87 -14.18
N ILE A 457 15.66 -25.47 -14.64
CA ILE A 457 15.74 -26.72 -15.42
C ILE A 457 16.58 -26.56 -16.70
N ARG A 458 16.76 -25.35 -17.24
CA ARG A 458 17.55 -25.09 -18.45
C ARG A 458 19.06 -25.04 -18.22
N SER A 459 19.53 -24.86 -16.98
CA SER A 459 20.93 -24.48 -16.71
C SER A 459 21.93 -25.64 -16.53
N PHE A 460 21.54 -26.90 -16.76
CA PHE A 460 22.37 -28.04 -16.36
C PHE A 460 23.25 -28.61 -17.49
N PRO A 461 24.58 -28.71 -17.30
CA PRO A 461 25.47 -29.38 -18.23
C PRO A 461 25.40 -30.91 -18.09
N ASN A 462 25.37 -31.61 -19.22
CA ASN A 462 25.29 -33.08 -19.26
C ASN A 462 26.59 -33.75 -18.76
N LYS A 463 26.55 -34.45 -17.62
CA LYS A 463 27.69 -35.19 -17.07
C LYS A 463 27.25 -36.45 -16.31
N GLY A 464 27.88 -37.58 -16.62
CA GLY A 464 27.94 -38.75 -15.73
C GLY A 464 27.29 -40.04 -16.24
N SER A 465 27.28 -41.05 -15.36
CA SER A 465 26.56 -42.33 -15.46
C SER A 465 25.09 -42.18 -15.02
N THR A 466 24.34 -43.27 -14.81
CA THR A 466 22.91 -43.21 -14.45
C THR A 466 22.65 -44.01 -13.15
N ALA A 467 22.38 -43.32 -12.04
CA ALA A 467 22.05 -43.92 -10.74
C ALA A 467 20.56 -43.70 -10.38
N ILE A 468 19.64 -44.24 -11.18
CA ILE A 468 18.20 -43.96 -11.05
C ILE A 468 17.59 -44.40 -9.71
N TYR A 469 17.97 -45.59 -9.21
CA TYR A 469 17.42 -46.10 -7.96
C TYR A 469 17.81 -45.22 -6.78
N ASP A 470 19.08 -44.80 -6.73
CA ASP A 470 19.59 -43.88 -5.71
C ASP A 470 18.89 -42.52 -5.79
N ALA A 471 18.59 -42.03 -7.01
CA ALA A 471 17.86 -40.78 -7.22
C ALA A 471 16.41 -40.85 -6.72
N ILE A 472 15.72 -41.96 -6.96
CA ILE A 472 14.36 -42.17 -6.48
C ILE A 472 14.34 -42.27 -4.95
N ILE A 473 15.25 -43.05 -4.35
CA ILE A 473 15.35 -43.18 -2.88
C ILE A 473 15.65 -41.82 -2.25
N PHE A 474 16.67 -41.12 -2.75
CA PHE A 474 17.01 -39.77 -2.30
C PHE A 474 15.81 -38.81 -2.37
N THR A 475 15.04 -38.88 -3.45
CA THR A 475 13.84 -38.07 -3.64
C THR A 475 12.76 -38.40 -2.61
N ILE A 476 12.51 -39.69 -2.34
CA ILE A 476 11.53 -40.14 -1.35
C ILE A 476 11.94 -39.66 0.05
N GLU A 477 13.21 -39.82 0.41
CA GLU A 477 13.75 -39.38 1.69
C GLU A 477 13.62 -37.86 1.85
N TYR A 478 13.94 -37.09 0.80
CA TYR A 478 13.77 -35.64 0.81
C TYR A 478 12.30 -35.24 1.00
N ILE A 479 11.36 -35.83 0.23
CA ILE A 479 9.92 -35.52 0.36
C ILE A 479 9.43 -35.83 1.77
N ASN A 480 9.81 -36.96 2.35
CA ASN A 480 9.39 -37.36 3.69
C ASN A 480 9.97 -36.44 4.77
N SER A 481 11.26 -36.08 4.64
CA SER A 481 11.92 -35.11 5.52
C SER A 481 11.24 -33.75 5.44
N PHE A 482 10.95 -33.26 4.23
CA PHE A 482 10.27 -31.99 4.00
C PHE A 482 8.84 -31.98 4.58
N LYS A 483 8.06 -33.03 4.33
CA LYS A 483 6.71 -33.20 4.90
C LYS A 483 6.72 -33.17 6.42
N SER A 484 7.70 -33.84 7.03
CA SER A 484 7.85 -33.92 8.50
C SER A 484 8.26 -32.57 9.08
N LYS A 485 9.24 -31.89 8.45
CA LYS A 485 9.74 -30.58 8.88
C LYS A 485 8.65 -29.51 8.86
N HIS A 486 7.77 -29.54 7.86
CA HIS A 486 6.73 -28.53 7.66
C HIS A 486 5.34 -28.96 8.14
N SER A 487 5.20 -30.10 8.81
CA SER A 487 3.91 -30.57 9.38
C SER A 487 2.74 -30.58 8.39
N PHE A 488 2.98 -31.02 7.15
CA PHE A 488 1.93 -31.11 6.13
C PHE A 488 0.84 -32.16 6.49
N PRO A 489 -0.42 -31.95 6.07
CA PRO A 489 -1.47 -32.93 6.31
C PRO A 489 -1.19 -34.25 5.57
N ASN A 490 -1.58 -35.37 6.19
CA ASN A 490 -1.43 -36.72 5.61
C ASN A 490 -2.17 -36.91 4.28
N THR A 491 -3.11 -36.02 3.95
CA THR A 491 -3.88 -36.02 2.70
C THR A 491 -3.09 -35.49 1.50
N LEU A 492 -1.93 -34.87 1.73
CA LEU A 492 -1.09 -34.29 0.69
C LEU A 492 -0.50 -35.37 -0.23
N LYS A 493 -0.84 -35.28 -1.52
CA LYS A 493 -0.32 -36.20 -2.54
C LYS A 493 1.13 -35.86 -2.87
N ALA A 494 1.95 -36.89 -3.09
CA ALA A 494 3.31 -36.72 -3.59
C ALA A 494 3.44 -37.47 -4.92
N ARG A 495 3.98 -36.79 -5.93
CA ARG A 495 4.21 -37.32 -7.26
C ARG A 495 5.68 -37.16 -7.61
N ILE A 496 6.29 -38.23 -8.11
CA ILE A 496 7.64 -38.21 -8.65
C ILE A 496 7.53 -38.32 -10.17
N LEU A 497 7.97 -37.30 -10.89
CA LEU A 497 8.11 -37.32 -12.34
C LEU A 497 9.56 -37.63 -12.68
N CYS A 498 9.86 -38.91 -12.89
CA CYS A 498 11.20 -39.36 -13.24
C CYS A 498 11.37 -39.43 -14.76
N LEU A 499 12.35 -38.70 -15.28
CA LEU A 499 12.69 -38.69 -16.69
C LEU A 499 14.10 -39.24 -16.85
N THR A 500 14.17 -40.44 -17.45
CA THR A 500 15.41 -41.21 -17.62
C THR A 500 15.55 -41.68 -19.06
N ARG A 501 16.76 -42.01 -19.47
CA ARG A 501 17.02 -42.76 -20.70
C ARG A 501 16.20 -44.06 -20.71
N TRP A 502 15.24 -44.17 -21.64
CA TRP A 502 14.77 -45.46 -22.15
C TRP A 502 15.57 -45.83 -23.41
N TRP A 503 15.86 -47.13 -23.53
CA TRP A 503 16.96 -47.77 -24.27
C TRP A 503 17.27 -47.24 -25.66
#